data_AF-A0A945N185-F1
#
_entry.id   AF-A0A945N185-F1
#
_cell.length_a   1.000
_cell.length_b   1.000
_cell.length_c   1.000
_cell.angle_alpha   90.00
_cell.angle_beta   90.00
_cell.angle_gamma   90.00
#
_symmetry.space_group_name_H-M   'P 1'
#
loop_
_entity.id
_entity.type
_entity.pdbx_description
1 polymer ?
#
loop_
_entity_poly.entity_id
_entity_poly.type
_entity_poly.pdbx_seq_one_letter_code
_entity_poly.pdbx_strand_id
1 'polypeptide(L)'
;DPNRETERARMVGWWVPVDNENTVGFHIERIDPNKKIFQPPHEAIVRDYEAKQRAPDDWEAQTSQRPIARHDLEHLATSDRGVVLFRRHLREAIAAMERGEDPPGIARDPADKTIVVPSGNEVIAAGETVDAT
;
A
#
# COMPACT_ATOMS: atom_id res chain seq x y z
N ASP A 1 -20.72 -17.50 -3.66
CA ASP A 1 -20.69 -18.94 -3.94
C ASP A 1 -19.44 -19.53 -3.28
N PRO A 2 -19.58 -20.29 -2.18
CA PRO A 2 -18.46 -20.88 -1.46
C PRO A 2 -17.68 -21.93 -2.28
N ASN A 3 -18.20 -22.36 -3.43
CA ASN A 3 -17.52 -23.25 -4.38
C ASN A 3 -16.93 -22.51 -5.59
N ARG A 4 -17.14 -21.18 -5.69
CA ARG A 4 -16.49 -20.38 -6.73
C ARG A 4 -15.07 -20.13 -6.28
N GLU A 5 -14.10 -20.53 -7.10
CA GLU A 5 -12.69 -20.22 -6.89
C GLU A 5 -12.53 -18.69 -6.86
N THR A 6 -12.60 -18.10 -5.66
CA THR A 6 -12.27 -16.70 -5.46
C THR A 6 -10.76 -16.62 -5.37
N GLU A 7 -10.17 -15.83 -6.26
CA GLU A 7 -8.75 -15.53 -6.21
C GLU A 7 -8.40 -14.99 -4.82
N ARG A 8 -7.58 -15.74 -4.07
CA ARG A 8 -7.01 -15.26 -2.81
C ARG A 8 -6.13 -14.05 -3.09
N ALA A 9 -6.06 -13.09 -2.17
CA ALA A 9 -5.17 -11.95 -2.28
C ALA A 9 -3.74 -12.43 -2.60
N ARG A 10 -3.19 -11.93 -3.71
CA ARG A 10 -1.86 -12.31 -4.22
C ARG A 10 -0.82 -11.23 -3.97
N MET A 11 -1.25 -9.98 -3.75
CA MET A 11 -0.38 -8.83 -3.55
C MET A 11 -0.63 -8.21 -2.19
N VAL A 12 0.43 -7.81 -1.53
CA VAL A 12 0.41 -6.86 -0.42
C VAL A 12 1.43 -5.77 -0.72
N GLY A 13 1.02 -4.51 -0.58
CA GLY A 13 1.86 -3.36 -0.89
C GLY A 13 1.82 -2.32 0.22
N TRP A 14 2.93 -1.60 0.36
CA TRP A 14 3.12 -0.48 1.26
C TRP A 14 3.60 0.73 0.47
N TRP A 15 3.06 1.90 0.80
CA TRP A 15 3.58 3.19 0.37
C TRP A 15 4.17 3.86 1.60
N VAL A 16 5.50 3.85 1.67
CA VAL A 16 6.25 4.34 2.82
C VAL A 16 6.55 5.82 2.59
N PRO A 17 6.10 6.74 3.46
CA PRO A 17 6.47 8.14 3.36
C PRO A 17 7.97 8.30 3.60
N VAL A 18 8.66 8.97 2.68
CA VAL A 18 10.07 9.37 2.84
C VAL A 18 10.13 10.78 3.41
N ASP A 19 9.33 11.67 2.83
CA ASP A 19 9.14 13.04 3.27
C ASP A 19 7.71 13.50 2.92
N ASN A 20 7.45 14.81 2.94
CA ASN A 20 6.12 15.38 2.69
C ASN A 20 5.65 15.25 1.23
N GLU A 21 6.55 15.03 0.28
CA GLU A 21 6.29 15.03 -1.17
C GLU A 21 6.68 13.71 -1.85
N ASN A 22 7.46 12.86 -1.18
CA ASN A 22 8.00 11.63 -1.74
C ASN A 22 7.58 10.39 -0.93
N THR A 23 7.25 9.32 -1.65
CA THR A 23 6.95 8.01 -1.09
C THR A 23 7.70 6.92 -1.86
N VAL A 24 7.99 5.80 -1.19
CA VAL A 24 8.49 4.59 -1.86
C VAL A 24 7.45 3.49 -1.74
N GLY A 25 7.04 2.96 -2.89
CA GLY A 25 6.15 1.81 -2.97
C GLY A 25 6.94 0.50 -2.98
N PHE A 26 6.64 -0.40 -2.04
CA PHE A 26 7.12 -1.78 -2.08
C PHE A 26 5.92 -2.71 -2.05
N HIS A 27 5.93 -3.76 -2.87
CA HIS A 27 4.93 -4.80 -2.78
C HIS A 27 5.56 -6.18 -2.88
N ILE A 28 4.87 -7.15 -2.28
CA ILE A 28 5.19 -8.57 -2.37
C ILE A 28 4.02 -9.22 -3.09
N GLU A 29 4.34 -9.95 -4.16
CA GLU A 29 3.36 -10.70 -4.94
C GLU A 29 3.65 -12.19 -4.93
N ARG A 30 2.60 -12.98 -4.70
CA ARG A 30 2.61 -14.42 -4.90
C ARG A 30 2.30 -14.71 -6.36
N ILE A 31 3.33 -15.16 -7.08
CA ILE A 31 3.22 -15.59 -8.47
C ILE A 31 2.88 -17.08 -8.53
N ASP A 32 1.86 -17.44 -9.32
CA ASP A 32 1.59 -18.82 -9.71
C ASP A 32 2.16 -19.04 -11.12
N PRO A 33 3.22 -19.86 -11.29
CA PRO A 33 3.89 -20.03 -12.58
C PRO A 33 2.98 -20.69 -13.64
N ASN A 34 1.90 -21.34 -13.22
CA ASN A 34 0.96 -21.99 -14.14
C ASN A 34 -0.16 -21.05 -14.61
N LYS A 35 -0.25 -19.84 -14.05
CA LYS A 35 -1.23 -18.84 -14.47
C LYS A 35 -0.53 -17.80 -15.35
N LYS A 36 -1.13 -17.51 -16.52
CA LYS A 36 -0.75 -16.36 -17.34
C LYS A 36 -1.22 -15.09 -16.64
N ILE A 37 -0.41 -14.58 -15.74
CA ILE A 37 -0.60 -13.27 -15.11
C ILE A 37 0.37 -12.30 -15.77
N PHE A 38 0.03 -11.01 -15.76
CA PHE A 38 0.95 -9.93 -16.10
C PHE A 38 2.23 -10.11 -15.27
N GLN A 39 3.35 -10.35 -15.95
CA GLN A 39 4.68 -10.33 -15.32
C GLN A 39 5.27 -8.96 -15.61
N PRO A 40 5.80 -8.26 -14.60
CA PRO A 40 6.47 -7.00 -14.85
C PRO A 40 7.62 -7.25 -15.84
N PRO A 41 7.83 -6.33 -16.79
CA PRO A 41 8.94 -6.43 -17.73
C PRO A 41 10.27 -6.46 -16.96
N HIS A 42 11.25 -7.22 -17.47
CA HIS A 42 12.60 -7.28 -16.89
C HIS A 42 13.30 -5.91 -16.85
N GLU A 43 12.87 -4.99 -17.72
CA GLU A 43 13.43 -3.64 -17.86
C GLU A 43 12.33 -2.60 -17.74
N ALA A 44 12.72 -1.41 -17.27
CA ALA A 44 11.80 -0.28 -17.19
C ALA A 44 11.29 0.11 -18.58
N ILE A 45 9.97 0.08 -18.78
CA ILE A 45 9.36 0.60 -20.01
C ILE A 45 9.31 2.12 -19.92
N VAL A 46 10.25 2.79 -20.59
CA VAL A 46 10.25 4.25 -20.72
C VAL A 46 9.34 4.64 -21.88
N ARG A 47 8.20 5.24 -21.55
CA ARG A 47 7.25 5.81 -22.53
C ARG A 47 7.50 7.31 -22.69
N ASP A 48 7.41 7.82 -23.92
CA ASP A 48 7.42 9.25 -24.17
C ASP A 48 6.17 9.95 -23.59
N TYR A 49 6.21 11.28 -23.54
CA TYR A 49 5.14 12.07 -22.94
C TYR A 49 3.80 11.89 -23.67
N GLU A 50 3.81 11.81 -24.99
CA GLU A 50 2.57 11.71 -25.77
C GLU A 50 1.89 10.35 -25.58
N ALA A 51 2.68 9.26 -25.55
CA ALA A 51 2.20 7.92 -25.26
C ALA A 51 1.58 7.82 -23.85
N LYS A 52 2.22 8.45 -22.85
CA LYS A 52 1.68 8.54 -21.48
C LYS A 52 0.36 9.30 -21.41
N GLN A 53 0.20 10.37 -22.18
CA GLN A 53 -1.06 11.13 -22.25
C GLN A 53 -2.18 10.34 -22.93
N ARG A 54 -1.86 9.58 -24.00
CA ARG A 54 -2.85 8.79 -24.74
C ARG A 54 -3.29 7.54 -23.99
N ALA A 55 -2.42 6.94 -23.18
CA ALA A 55 -2.68 5.73 -22.41
C ALA A 55 -2.02 5.82 -21.02
N PRO A 56 -2.57 6.63 -20.09
CA PRO A 56 -2.01 6.77 -18.76
C PRO A 56 -2.13 5.47 -17.96
N ASP A 57 -1.18 5.24 -17.06
CA ASP A 57 -1.19 4.15 -16.09
C ASP A 57 -1.20 4.73 -14.66
N ASP A 58 -1.10 3.87 -13.65
CA ASP A 58 -1.12 4.24 -12.24
C ASP A 58 -0.10 5.34 -11.89
N TRP A 59 1.07 5.36 -12.54
CA TRP A 59 2.08 6.39 -12.31
C TRP A 59 1.58 7.78 -12.73
N GLU A 60 1.02 7.91 -13.93
CA GLU A 60 0.47 9.18 -14.40
C GLU A 60 -0.78 9.58 -13.60
N ALA A 61 -1.62 8.62 -13.22
CA ALA A 61 -2.80 8.86 -12.39
C ALA A 61 -2.42 9.38 -10.99
N GLN A 62 -1.36 8.85 -10.37
CA GLN A 62 -0.88 9.30 -9.06
C GLN A 62 -0.19 10.67 -9.17
N THR A 63 0.77 10.83 -10.08
CA THR A 63 1.61 12.04 -10.16
C THR A 63 0.86 13.26 -10.72
N SER A 64 -0.21 13.07 -11.51
CA SER A 64 -1.04 14.17 -12.00
C SER A 64 -1.80 14.92 -10.89
N GLN A 65 -1.87 14.35 -9.69
CA GLN A 65 -2.50 14.98 -8.52
C GLN A 65 -1.64 16.06 -7.85
N ARG A 66 -0.44 16.35 -8.41
CA ARG A 66 0.62 17.23 -7.87
C ARG A 66 1.46 16.51 -6.79
N PRO A 67 2.60 17.09 -6.34
CA PRO A 67 3.38 16.51 -5.23
C PRO A 67 2.54 16.28 -3.97
N ILE A 68 1.58 17.16 -3.70
CA ILE A 68 0.56 17.00 -2.67
C ILE A 68 -0.82 17.19 -3.30
N ALA A 69 -1.68 16.18 -3.15
CA ALA A 69 -3.05 16.21 -3.63
C ALA A 69 -3.83 17.36 -2.97
N ARG A 70 -4.56 18.15 -3.79
CA ARG A 70 -5.43 19.22 -3.28
C ARG A 70 -6.84 18.69 -3.06
N HIS A 71 -7.13 18.27 -1.83
CA HIS A 71 -8.43 17.70 -1.46
C HIS A 71 -9.63 18.62 -1.74
N ASP A 72 -9.46 19.94 -1.69
CA ASP A 72 -10.51 20.91 -2.02
C ASP A 72 -11.03 20.81 -3.47
N LEU A 73 -10.27 20.16 -4.36
CA LEU A 73 -10.64 19.98 -5.77
C LEU A 73 -11.33 18.64 -6.05
N GLU A 74 -11.48 17.77 -5.04
CA GLU A 74 -12.04 16.44 -5.20
C GLU A 74 -13.57 16.44 -5.23
N HIS A 75 -14.14 15.64 -6.14
CA HIS A 75 -15.57 15.37 -6.20
C HIS A 75 -15.80 13.86 -6.07
N LEU A 76 -15.89 13.39 -4.83
CA LEU A 76 -16.01 11.96 -4.52
C LEU A 76 -17.40 11.42 -4.91
N ALA A 77 -17.41 10.25 -5.54
CA ALA A 77 -18.61 9.50 -5.89
C ALA A 77 -18.80 8.29 -4.96
N THR A 78 -19.87 7.52 -5.19
CA THR A 78 -20.19 6.33 -4.38
C THR A 78 -19.12 5.23 -4.49
N SER A 79 -18.39 5.17 -5.60
CA SER A 79 -17.24 4.29 -5.81
C SER A 79 -16.08 4.60 -4.84
N ASP A 80 -15.98 5.83 -4.34
CA ASP A 80 -14.89 6.29 -3.47
C ASP A 80 -15.14 6.00 -1.98
N ARG A 81 -16.15 5.18 -1.66
CA ARG A 81 -16.47 4.81 -0.28
C ARG A 81 -15.25 4.28 0.48
N GLY A 82 -14.39 3.49 -0.18
CA GLY A 82 -13.14 2.99 0.40
C GLY A 82 -12.18 4.12 0.80
N VAL A 83 -12.01 5.13 -0.06
CA VAL A 83 -11.17 6.31 0.20
C VAL A 83 -11.69 7.09 1.41
N VAL A 84 -13.00 7.29 1.49
CA VAL A 84 -13.63 7.99 2.63
C VAL A 84 -13.41 7.23 3.94
N LEU A 85 -13.60 5.92 3.94
CA LEU A 85 -13.38 5.08 5.12
C LEU A 85 -11.91 5.10 5.56
N PHE A 86 -10.98 4.97 4.62
CA PHE A 86 -9.54 5.05 4.89
C PHE A 86 -9.19 6.39 5.55
N ARG A 87 -9.62 7.51 4.97
CA ARG A 87 -9.36 8.85 5.51
C ARG A 87 -9.96 9.05 6.89
N ARG A 88 -11.12 8.46 7.17
CA ARG A 88 -11.72 8.51 8.51
C ARG A 88 -10.85 7.77 9.52
N HIS A 89 -10.47 6.52 9.21
CA HIS A 89 -9.63 5.72 10.11
C HIS A 89 -8.24 6.32 10.32
N LEU A 90 -7.64 6.94 9.30
CA LEU A 90 -6.37 7.63 9.46
C LEU A 90 -6.47 8.82 10.43
N ARG A 91 -7.55 9.62 10.33
CA ARG A 91 -7.78 10.73 11.28
C ARG A 91 -8.03 10.24 12.70
N GLU A 92 -8.79 9.15 12.84
CA GLU A 92 -9.02 8.50 14.15
C GLU A 92 -7.68 8.04 14.77
N ALA A 93 -6.81 7.40 13.98
CA ALA A 93 -5.49 6.97 14.41
C ALA A 93 -4.60 8.16 14.83
N ILE A 94 -4.56 9.23 14.03
CA ILE A 94 -3.81 10.45 14.36
C ILE A 94 -4.31 11.04 15.69
N ALA A 95 -5.63 11.20 15.83
CA ALA A 95 -6.20 11.77 17.04
C ALA A 95 -5.92 10.90 18.29
N ALA A 96 -5.91 9.57 18.16
CA ALA A 96 -5.53 8.67 19.25
C ALA A 96 -4.06 8.87 19.65
N MET A 97 -3.15 8.93 18.67
CA MET A 97 -1.73 9.18 18.94
C MET A 97 -1.50 10.54 19.61
N GLU A 98 -2.22 11.59 19.21
CA GLU A 98 -2.15 12.91 19.85
C GLU A 98 -2.58 12.89 21.33
N ARG A 99 -3.44 11.95 21.72
CA ARG A 99 -3.85 11.71 23.12
C ARG A 99 -2.90 10.77 23.87
N GLY A 100 -1.85 10.25 23.22
CA GLY A 100 -0.96 9.24 23.80
C GLY A 100 -1.56 7.85 23.86
N GLU A 101 -2.61 7.58 23.08
CA GLU A 101 -3.26 6.27 22.96
C GLU A 101 -2.69 5.49 21.76
N ASP A 102 -2.87 4.17 21.76
CA ASP A 102 -2.53 3.36 20.60
C ASP A 102 -3.53 3.60 19.44
N PRO A 103 -3.05 3.72 18.19
CA PRO A 103 -3.94 3.85 17.06
C PRO A 103 -4.70 2.53 16.80
N PRO A 104 -5.92 2.60 16.22
CA PRO A 104 -6.72 1.41 15.95
C PRO A 104 -5.98 0.38 15.10
N GLY A 105 -6.11 -0.90 15.46
CA GLY A 105 -5.51 -2.01 14.72
C GLY A 105 -4.06 -2.34 15.08
N ILE A 106 -3.46 -1.65 16.06
CA ILE A 106 -2.19 -2.05 16.65
C ILE A 106 -2.42 -3.15 17.69
N ALA A 107 -1.79 -4.31 17.47
CA ALA A 107 -1.67 -5.38 18.46
C ALA A 107 -0.19 -5.48 18.88
N ARG A 108 0.10 -5.11 20.14
CA ARG A 108 1.46 -5.19 20.71
C ARG A 108 1.74 -6.55 21.34
N ASP A 109 0.72 -7.15 21.94
CA ASP A 109 0.83 -8.52 22.45
C ASP A 109 0.77 -9.51 21.27
N PRO A 110 1.78 -10.38 21.12
CA PRO A 110 1.72 -11.47 20.14
C PRO A 110 0.48 -12.36 20.26
N ALA A 111 -0.11 -12.50 21.44
CA ALA A 111 -1.33 -13.27 21.67
C ALA A 111 -2.59 -12.62 21.06
N ASP A 112 -2.58 -11.30 20.89
CA ASP A 112 -3.70 -10.52 20.31
C ASP A 112 -3.64 -10.46 18.78
N LYS A 113 -2.61 -11.04 18.16
CA LYS A 113 -2.44 -11.07 16.70
C LYS A 113 -3.56 -11.86 16.04
N THR A 114 -4.51 -11.16 15.42
CA THR A 114 -5.62 -11.78 14.69
C THR A 114 -5.18 -12.34 13.32
N ILE A 115 -4.08 -11.82 12.77
CA ILE A 115 -3.53 -12.23 11.48
C ILE A 115 -2.03 -12.48 11.66
N VAL A 116 -1.63 -13.75 11.56
CA VAL A 116 -0.22 -14.13 11.54
C VAL A 116 0.25 -14.11 10.10
N VAL A 117 1.01 -13.08 9.74
CA VAL A 117 1.73 -13.02 8.47
C VAL A 117 3.14 -13.54 8.72
N PRO A 118 3.62 -14.58 8.01
CA PRO A 118 4.96 -15.14 8.23
C PRO A 118 6.10 -14.21 7.77
N SER A 119 5.77 -13.08 7.15
CA SER A 119 6.69 -12.02 6.75
C SER A 119 6.51 -10.79 7.63
N GLY A 120 7.61 -10.22 8.12
CA GLY A 120 7.63 -8.97 8.90
C GLY A 120 8.95 -8.22 8.72
N ASN A 121 8.94 -6.94 9.05
CA ASN A 121 10.15 -6.12 9.13
C ASN A 121 10.52 -5.96 10.61
N GLU A 122 11.81 -6.08 10.91
CA GLU A 122 12.39 -5.78 12.23
C GLU A 122 13.34 -4.58 12.10
N VAL A 123 13.28 -3.65 13.05
CA VAL A 123 14.24 -2.55 13.13
C VAL A 123 15.39 -3.02 14.02
N ILE A 124 16.51 -3.34 13.39
CA ILE A 124 17.76 -3.70 14.07
C ILE A 124 18.68 -2.50 14.19
N ALA A 125 19.34 -2.37 15.35
CA ALA A 125 20.38 -1.37 15.54
C ALA A 125 21.54 -1.62 14.58
N ALA A 126 22.11 -0.54 14.02
CA ALA A 126 23.21 -0.66 13.08
C ALA A 126 24.40 -1.40 13.70
N GLY A 127 24.72 -2.58 13.18
CA GLY A 127 25.81 -3.44 13.65
C GLY A 127 25.38 -4.74 14.32
N GLU A 128 24.08 -4.94 14.57
CA GLU A 128 23.57 -6.22 15.08
C GLU A 128 23.08 -7.13 13.95
N THR A 129 23.40 -8.41 14.04
CA THR A 129 22.89 -9.46 13.15
C THR A 129 21.82 -10.27 13.87
N VAL A 130 20.70 -10.50 13.19
CA VAL A 130 19.66 -11.44 13.67
C VAL A 130 20.07 -12.84 13.24
N ASP A 131 20.18 -13.77 14.18
CA ASP A 131 20.31 -15.19 13.87
C ASP A 131 19.02 -15.67 13.20
N ALA A 132 19.12 -16.06 11.93
CA ALA A 132 18.00 -16.60 11.17
C ALA A 132 17.50 -17.88 11.85
N THR A 133 16.29 -17.83 12.41
CA THR A 133 15.60 -19.00 12.98
C THR A 133 14.61 -19.57 11.98
#